data_AF-A0A9J7AIY9-F1
#
_entry.id   AF-A0A9J7AIY9-F1
#
_cell.length_a   1.000
_cell.length_b   1.000
_cell.length_c   1.000
_cell.angle_alpha   90.00
_cell.angle_beta   90.00
_cell.angle_gamma   90.00
#
_symmetry.space_group_name_H-M   'P 1'
#
loop_
_entity.id
_entity.type
_entity.pdbx_description
1 polymer ?
#
loop_
_entity_poly.entity_id
_entity_poly.type
_entity_poly.pdbx_seq_one_letter_code
_entity_poly.pdbx_strand_id
1 'polypeptide(L)'
;MIEFRKNAIFSSIFIVSITIALSAFCDIAYIYTLCGLSAWAAFGHLITLDDDMPGEWSNPEGDKALWRNSLVAMAIKFMIFITLAVTLLSFPSLAQYGG
;
A
#
# COMPACT_ATOMS: atom_id res chain seq x y z
N MET A 1 12.70 -15.14 5.60
CA MET A 1 11.44 -15.67 5.01
C MET A 1 10.30 -15.80 6.01
N ILE A 2 10.54 -16.27 7.25
CA ILE A 2 9.52 -16.40 8.30
C ILE A 2 8.99 -15.03 8.77
N GLU A 3 9.86 -14.04 8.96
CA GLU A 3 9.44 -12.70 9.39
C GLU A 3 8.63 -11.95 8.34
N PHE A 4 9.01 -12.03 7.07
CA PHE A 4 8.23 -11.47 5.97
C PHE A 4 6.79 -11.99 5.95
N ARG A 5 6.60 -13.31 6.17
CA ARG A 5 5.28 -13.92 6.27
C ARG A 5 4.48 -13.40 7.46
N LYS A 6 5.12 -13.22 8.62
CA LYS A 6 4.46 -12.66 9.81
C LYS A 6 3.98 -11.22 9.55
N ASN A 7 4.84 -10.38 8.98
CA ASN A 7 4.50 -8.98 8.69
C ASN A 7 3.38 -8.89 7.65
N ALA A 8 3.41 -9.75 6.62
CA ALA A 8 2.34 -9.83 5.63
C ALA A 8 0.98 -10.23 6.25
N ILE A 9 0.96 -11.17 7.20
CA ILE A 9 -0.25 -11.56 7.92
C ILE A 9 -0.80 -10.38 8.73
N PHE A 10 0.05 -9.70 9.52
CA PHE A 10 -0.40 -8.56 10.33
C PHE A 10 -0.93 -7.40 9.47
N SER A 11 -0.22 -7.05 8.38
CA SER A 11 -0.71 -6.04 7.45
C SER A 11 -2.03 -6.44 6.78
N SER A 12 -2.20 -7.73 6.44
CA SER A 12 -3.44 -8.22 5.85
C SER A 12 -4.61 -8.13 6.84
N ILE A 13 -4.39 -8.56 8.09
CA ILE A 13 -5.38 -8.43 9.15
C ILE A 13 -5.75 -6.96 9.34
N PHE A 14 -4.77 -6.06 9.42
CA PHE A 14 -5.01 -4.62 9.55
C PHE A 14 -5.86 -4.07 8.42
N ILE A 15 -5.50 -4.36 7.16
CA ILE A 15 -6.27 -3.91 5.98
C ILE A 15 -7.70 -4.42 6.04
N VAL A 16 -7.90 -5.71 6.32
CA VAL A 16 -9.23 -6.31 6.41
C VAL A 16 -10.04 -5.69 7.55
N SER A 17 -9.45 -5.54 8.73
CA SER A 17 -10.10 -4.93 9.89
C SER A 17 -10.53 -3.49 9.63
N ILE A 18 -9.66 -2.65 9.05
CA ILE A 18 -10.01 -1.27 8.71
C ILE A 18 -11.08 -1.21 7.61
N THR A 19 -10.99 -2.08 6.61
CA THR A 19 -11.98 -2.15 5.52
C THR A 19 -13.36 -2.52 6.05
N ILE A 20 -13.45 -3.51 6.95
CA ILE A 20 -14.71 -3.90 7.58
C ILE A 20 -15.21 -2.80 8.52
N ALA A 21 -14.35 -2.20 9.35
CA ALA A 21 -14.74 -1.17 10.29
C ALA A 21 -15.27 0.09 9.59
N LEU A 22 -14.56 0.61 8.58
CA LEU A 22 -15.01 1.80 7.84
C LEU A 22 -16.31 1.54 7.08
N SER A 23 -16.50 0.32 6.56
CA SER A 23 -17.77 -0.05 5.95
C SER A 23 -18.90 -0.09 6.97
N ALA A 24 -18.73 -0.82 8.08
CA ALA A 24 -19.79 -1.02 9.08
C ALA A 24 -20.16 0.24 9.89
N PHE A 25 -19.21 1.14 10.14
CA PHE A 25 -19.42 2.31 11.00
C PHE A 25 -19.56 3.62 10.24
N CYS A 26 -19.10 3.70 8.99
CA CYS A 26 -19.05 4.95 8.23
C CYS A 26 -19.74 4.86 6.87
N ASP A 27 -20.40 3.75 6.54
CA ASP A 27 -21.10 3.52 5.27
C ASP A 27 -20.16 3.68 4.05
N ILE A 28 -18.88 3.31 4.23
CA ILE A 28 -17.84 3.44 3.19
C ILE A 28 -17.73 2.12 2.41
N ALA A 29 -17.96 2.19 1.09
CA ALA A 29 -17.73 1.05 0.20
C ALA A 29 -16.28 0.53 0.30
N TYR A 30 -16.11 -0.79 0.28
CA TYR A 30 -14.81 -1.43 0.51
C TYR A 30 -13.73 -0.94 -0.47
N ILE A 31 -14.11 -0.72 -1.72
CA ILE A 31 -13.20 -0.27 -2.78
C ILE A 31 -12.56 1.08 -2.47
N TYR A 32 -13.27 2.00 -1.81
CA TYR A 32 -12.72 3.30 -1.42
C TYR A 32 -11.64 3.15 -0.35
N THR A 33 -11.86 2.27 0.63
CA THR A 33 -10.85 1.98 1.66
C THR A 33 -9.59 1.35 1.07
N LEU A 34 -9.75 0.39 0.14
CA LEU A 34 -8.61 -0.24 -0.53
C LEU A 34 -7.82 0.77 -1.39
N CYS A 35 -8.52 1.65 -2.12
CA CYS A 35 -7.89 2.75 -2.85
C CYS A 35 -7.15 3.70 -1.89
N GLY A 36 -7.75 4.07 -0.76
CA GLY A 36 -7.14 4.95 0.23
C GLY A 36 -5.89 4.35 0.88
N LEU A 37 -5.95 3.08 1.31
CA LEU A 37 -4.81 2.40 1.93
C LEU A 37 -3.67 2.14 0.93
N SER A 38 -4.00 1.77 -0.32
CA SER A 38 -2.98 1.59 -1.36
C SER A 38 -2.34 2.93 -1.79
N ALA A 39 -3.13 4.00 -1.88
CA ALA A 39 -2.61 5.35 -2.08
C ALA A 39 -1.67 5.74 -0.95
N TRP A 40 -2.10 5.56 0.31
CA TRP A 40 -1.27 5.87 1.47
C TRP A 40 0.04 5.08 1.46
N ALA A 41 0.00 3.79 1.13
CA ALA A 41 1.22 2.98 1.04
C ALA A 41 2.16 3.43 -0.09
N ALA A 42 1.62 3.76 -1.28
CA ALA A 42 2.41 4.18 -2.43
C ALA A 42 3.05 5.56 -2.22
N PHE A 43 2.24 6.56 -1.83
CA PHE A 43 2.72 7.93 -1.60
C PHE A 43 3.55 8.04 -0.32
N GLY A 44 3.20 7.29 0.73
CA GLY A 44 4.01 7.21 1.94
C GLY A 44 5.42 6.72 1.65
N HIS A 45 5.56 5.66 0.85
CA HIS A 45 6.89 5.17 0.45
C HIS A 45 7.61 6.14 -0.50
N LEU A 46 6.89 6.82 -1.39
CA LEU A 46 7.50 7.86 -2.24
C LEU A 46 8.13 8.98 -1.41
N ILE A 47 7.46 9.40 -0.33
CA ILE A 47 7.93 10.48 0.56
C ILE A 47 9.18 10.05 1.33
N THR A 48 9.31 8.78 1.70
CA THR A 48 10.47 8.26 2.46
C THR A 48 11.49 7.55 1.56
N LEU A 49 11.39 7.71 0.24
CA LEU A 49 12.24 6.99 -0.70
C LEU A 49 13.68 7.50 -0.61
N ASP A 50 13.87 8.80 -0.42
CA ASP A 50 15.17 9.43 -0.26
C ASP A 50 15.97 8.84 0.90
N ASP A 51 15.33 8.47 2.01
CA ASP A 51 16.00 7.81 3.15
C ASP A 51 16.75 6.51 2.76
N ASP A 52 16.30 5.80 1.72
CA ASP A 52 16.88 4.54 1.26
C ASP A 52 18.03 4.73 0.24
N MET A 53 18.28 5.96 -0.21
CA MET A 53 19.32 6.27 -1.19
C MET A 53 20.73 6.01 -0.59
N PRO A 54 21.72 5.57 -1.39
CA PRO A 54 23.05 5.27 -0.87
C PRO A 54 23.70 6.47 -0.17
N GLY A 55 24.03 6.32 1.12
CA GLY A 55 24.61 7.36 1.96
C GLY A 55 23.61 8.11 2.84
N GLU A 56 22.32 7.81 2.74
CA GLU A 56 21.26 8.43 3.53
C GLU A 56 20.95 7.65 4.81
N TRP A 57 19.98 8.14 5.59
CA TRP A 57 19.68 7.67 6.95
C TRP A 57 19.44 6.17 7.06
N SER A 58 18.63 5.60 6.16
CA SER A 58 18.30 4.17 6.16
C SER A 58 19.32 3.32 5.41
N ASN A 59 20.28 3.93 4.72
CA ASN A 59 21.32 3.26 3.93
C ASN A 59 22.70 3.94 4.04
N PRO A 60 23.26 4.08 5.27
CA PRO A 60 24.53 4.78 5.48
C PRO A 60 25.72 4.05 4.85
N GLU A 61 25.61 2.72 4.69
CA GLU A 61 26.63 1.87 4.07
C GLU A 61 26.66 1.98 2.53
N GLY A 62 25.71 2.69 1.94
CA GLY A 62 25.67 2.91 0.49
C GLY A 62 25.29 1.66 -0.33
N ASP A 63 24.50 0.75 0.24
CA ASP A 63 24.09 -0.48 -0.44
C ASP A 63 23.15 -0.18 -1.63
N LYS A 64 23.66 -0.41 -2.84
CA LYS A 64 22.91 -0.23 -4.09
C LYS A 64 21.79 -1.26 -4.26
N ALA A 65 21.90 -2.44 -3.64
CA ALA A 65 20.86 -3.45 -3.70
C ALA A 65 19.64 -3.05 -2.87
N LEU A 66 19.85 -2.49 -1.67
CA LEU A 66 18.79 -1.90 -0.86
C LEU A 66 18.04 -0.82 -1.63
N TRP A 67 18.76 0.13 -2.21
CA TRP A 67 18.17 1.21 -3.01
C TRP A 67 17.32 0.68 -4.17
N ARG A 68 17.86 -0.25 -4.97
CA ARG A 68 17.12 -0.87 -6.08
C ARG A 68 15.89 -1.64 -5.61
N ASN A 69 15.99 -2.38 -4.50
CA ASN A 69 14.86 -3.11 -3.94
C ASN A 69 13.77 -2.16 -3.45
N SER A 70 14.15 -1.01 -2.87
CA SER A 70 13.20 0.03 -2.46
C SER A 70 12.47 0.62 -3.66
N LEU A 71 13.19 0.96 -4.74
CA LEU A 71 12.58 1.42 -6.00
C LEU A 71 11.59 0.39 -6.59
N VAL A 72 11.95 -0.89 -6.61
CA VAL A 72 11.06 -1.97 -7.09
C VAL A 72 9.83 -2.08 -6.18
N ALA A 73 10.03 -2.05 -4.86
CA ALA A 73 8.93 -2.12 -3.90
C ALA A 73 8.00 -0.91 -4.00
N MET A 74 8.51 0.28 -4.31
CA MET A 74 7.70 1.47 -4.59
C MET A 74 6.90 1.29 -5.88
N ALA A 75 7.55 0.83 -6.96
CA ALA A 75 6.89 0.60 -8.25
C ALA A 75 5.72 -0.39 -8.12
N ILE A 76 5.89 -1.47 -7.36
CA ILE A 76 4.82 -2.44 -7.08
C ILE A 76 3.64 -1.77 -6.35
N LYS A 77 3.88 -0.93 -5.34
CA LYS A 77 2.82 -0.22 -4.61
C LYS A 77 2.03 0.71 -5.54
N PHE A 78 2.71 1.45 -6.41
CA PHE A 78 2.04 2.28 -7.42
C PHE A 78 1.26 1.45 -8.44
N MET A 79 1.79 0.32 -8.90
CA MET A 79 1.05 -0.57 -9.79
C MET A 79 -0.25 -1.07 -9.15
N ILE A 80 -0.22 -1.45 -7.86
CA ILE A 80 -1.42 -1.86 -7.12
C ILE A 80 -2.42 -0.71 -7.02
N PHE A 81 -1.97 0.48 -6.61
CA PHE A 81 -2.82 1.66 -6.49
C PHE A 81 -3.48 2.04 -7.83
N ILE A 82 -2.70 2.09 -8.91
CA ILE A 82 -3.20 2.39 -10.26
C ILE A 82 -4.20 1.32 -10.70
N THR A 83 -3.91 0.04 -10.46
CA THR A 83 -4.83 -1.06 -10.81
C THR A 83 -6.16 -0.91 -10.08
N LEU A 84 -6.15 -0.59 -8.78
CA LEU A 84 -7.37 -0.36 -8.00
C LEU A 84 -8.14 0.87 -8.52
N ALA A 85 -7.45 1.97 -8.78
CA ALA A 85 -8.06 3.19 -9.31
C ALA A 85 -8.71 2.95 -10.68
N VAL A 86 -8.00 2.31 -11.62
CA VAL A 86 -8.53 1.95 -12.94
C VAL A 86 -9.72 1.00 -12.81
N THR A 87 -9.64 0.02 -11.90
CA THR A 87 -10.73 -0.93 -11.65
C THR A 87 -11.98 -0.20 -11.15
N LEU A 88 -11.84 0.71 -10.18
CA LEU A 88 -12.94 1.53 -9.68
C LEU A 88 -13.57 2.41 -10.78
N LEU A 89 -12.74 3.07 -11.60
CA LEU A 89 -13.22 3.92 -12.70
C LEU A 89 -13.90 3.11 -13.82
N SER A 90 -13.42 1.89 -14.08
CA SER A 90 -13.98 1.00 -15.10
C SER A 90 -15.26 0.31 -14.64
N PHE A 91 -15.39 0.06 -13.33
CA PHE A 91 -16.52 -0.61 -12.72
C PHE A 91 -17.07 0.19 -11.52
N PRO A 92 -17.82 1.28 -11.76
CA PRO A 92 -18.39 2.10 -10.69
C PRO A 92 -19.35 1.32 -9.78
N SER A 93 -19.92 0.21 -10.25
CA SER A 93 -20.74 -0.71 -9.45
C SER A 93 -20.00 -1.28 -8.24
N LEU A 94 -18.66 -1.24 -8.21
CA LEU A 94 -17.89 -1.64 -7.03
C LEU A 94 -18.15 -0.76 -5.81
N ALA A 95 -18.62 0.47 -6.01
CA ALA A 95 -19.02 1.37 -4.93
C ALA A 95 -20.33 0.94 -4.24
N GLN A 96 -21.00 -0.11 -4.72
CA GLN A 96 -22.21 -0.67 -4.10
C GLN A 96 -21.90 -1.76 -3.07
N TYR A 97 -20.63 -2.19 -2.96
CA TYR A 97 -20.23 -3.25 -2.03
C TYR A 97 -19.58 -2.65 -0.79
N GLY A 98 -20.19 -2.95 0.36
CA GLY A 98 -19.87 -2.29 1.61
C GLY A 98 -20.69 -1.00 1.76
N GLY A 99 -21.02 -0.68 3.00
CA GLY A 99 -22.08 0.26 3.35
C GLY A 99 -23.16 -0.48 4.10
#